data_AF-A0A523V751-F1
#
_entry.id   AF-A0A523V751-F1
#
_cell.length_a   1.000
_cell.length_b   1.000
_cell.length_c   1.000
_cell.angle_alpha   90.00
_cell.angle_beta   90.00
_cell.angle_gamma   90.00
#
_symmetry.space_group_name_H-M   'P 1'
#
loop_
_entity.id
_entity.type
_entity.pdbx_description
1 polymer ?
#
loop_
_entity_poly.entity_id
_entity_poly.type
_entity_poly.pdbx_seq_one_letter_code
_entity_poly.pdbx_strand_id
1 'polypeptide(L)'
;MKRFIDIIAIVSRESAGWLIFGLLVLIMAEVFTRYVLRTSLLAADEIGAYMVVGITFLGLAHTWVEKSHIRIEFVIRRVTARARQWLRIITLFMAAAITMTLIWAGYEFVSYSHKIGKKSATVLEIPLQYPEMVIGVGALLVFIVIVAELVTTVKATKNPKR
;
A
#
# COMPACT_ATOMS: atom_id res chain seq x y z
N MET A 1 9.67 -10.40 16.17
CA MET A 1 9.17 -10.46 14.78
C MET A 1 7.68 -10.17 14.71
N LYS A 2 6.80 -10.92 15.39
CA LYS A 2 5.35 -10.62 15.42
C LYS A 2 5.02 -9.19 15.87
N ARG A 3 5.51 -8.76 17.05
CA ARG A 3 5.35 -7.37 17.55
C ARG A 3 5.75 -6.27 16.55
N PHE A 4 6.78 -6.48 15.74
CA PHE A 4 7.23 -5.48 14.77
C PHE A 4 6.27 -5.37 13.58
N ILE A 5 5.78 -6.51 13.08
CA ILE A 5 4.74 -6.57 12.04
C ILE A 5 3.44 -5.95 12.56
N ASP A 6 3.08 -6.24 13.81
CA ASP A 6 1.87 -5.70 14.44
C ASP A 6 1.94 -4.16 14.54
N ILE A 7 3.10 -3.60 14.91
CA ILE A 7 3.31 -2.15 14.92
C ILE A 7 3.16 -1.55 13.52
N ILE A 8 3.78 -2.15 12.50
CA ILE A 8 3.63 -1.70 11.11
C ILE A 8 2.15 -1.72 10.70
N ALA A 9 1.43 -2.80 11.02
CA ALA A 9 0.02 -2.94 10.69
C ALA A 9 -0.84 -1.86 11.38
N ILE A 10 -0.59 -1.57 12.66
CA ILE A 10 -1.32 -0.54 13.40
C ILE A 10 -1.05 0.84 12.79
N VAL A 11 0.21 1.20 12.55
CA VAL A 11 0.56 2.50 11.98
C VAL A 11 -0.04 2.66 10.58
N SER A 12 0.04 1.62 9.75
CA SER A 12 -0.59 1.58 8.42
C SER A 12 -2.11 1.74 8.48
N ARG A 13 -2.77 1.08 9.44
CA ARG A 13 -4.21 1.16 9.65
C ARG A 13 -4.65 2.55 10.07
N GLU A 14 -4.01 3.11 11.10
CA GLU A 14 -4.37 4.42 11.63
C GLU A 14 -4.13 5.51 10.59
N SER A 15 -2.98 5.49 9.91
CA SER A 15 -2.67 6.47 8.85
C SER A 15 -3.68 6.41 7.70
N ALA A 16 -4.03 5.22 7.20
CA ALA A 16 -5.06 5.06 6.18
C ALA A 16 -6.44 5.51 6.68
N GLY A 17 -6.80 5.21 7.92
CA GLY A 17 -8.08 5.62 8.53
C GLY A 17 -8.24 7.14 8.61
N TRP A 18 -7.20 7.84 9.07
CA TRP A 18 -7.20 9.31 9.12
C TRP A 18 -7.28 9.94 7.72
N LEU A 19 -6.60 9.36 6.73
CA LEU A 19 -6.69 9.83 5.34
C LEU A 19 -8.09 9.61 4.74
N ILE A 20 -8.75 8.48 5.01
CA ILE A 20 -10.13 8.24 4.58
C ILE A 20 -11.08 9.27 5.20
N PHE A 21 -10.93 9.54 6.50
CA PHE A 21 -11.74 10.56 7.16
C PHE A 21 -11.49 11.95 6.57
N GLY A 22 -10.23 12.31 6.33
CA GLY A 22 -9.87 13.56 5.67
C GLY A 22 -10.47 13.69 4.27
N LEU A 23 -10.42 12.61 3.47
CA LEU A 23 -11.01 12.55 2.14
C LEU A 23 -12.53 12.74 2.19
N LEU A 24 -13.20 12.11 3.15
CA LEU A 24 -14.65 12.29 3.36
C LEU A 24 -14.98 13.76 3.61
N VAL A 25 -14.25 14.42 4.52
CA VAL A 25 -14.46 15.85 4.85
C VAL A 25 -14.19 16.73 3.63
N LEU A 26 -13.14 16.44 2.87
CA LEU A 26 -12.80 17.19 1.65
C LEU A 26 -13.93 17.10 0.60
N ILE A 27 -14.43 15.90 0.33
CA ILE A 27 -15.53 15.69 -0.62
C ILE A 27 -16.81 16.37 -0.12
N MET A 28 -17.12 16.26 1.17
CA MET A 28 -18.29 16.95 1.74
C MET A 28 -18.18 18.47 1.59
N ALA A 29 -17.00 19.04 1.84
CA ALA A 29 -16.75 20.46 1.63
C ALA A 29 -16.91 20.84 0.16
N GLU A 30 -16.37 20.05 -0.76
CA GLU A 30 -16.48 20.31 -2.20
C GLU A 30 -17.93 20.27 -2.69
N VAL A 31 -18.70 19.26 -2.28
CA VAL A 31 -20.13 19.16 -2.58
C VAL A 31 -20.85 20.38 -2.03
N PHE A 32 -20.59 20.77 -0.78
CA PHE A 32 -21.20 21.95 -0.18
C PHE A 32 -20.87 23.23 -0.96
N THR A 33 -19.60 23.51 -1.25
CA THR A 33 -19.20 24.71 -1.99
C THR A 33 -19.80 24.73 -3.39
N ARG A 34 -19.85 23.57 -4.07
CA ARG A 34 -20.34 23.46 -5.44
C ARG A 34 -21.84 23.74 -5.52
N TYR A 35 -22.64 23.21 -4.59
CA TYR A 35 -24.10 23.35 -4.64
C TYR A 35 -24.62 24.59 -3.91
N VAL A 36 -23.99 25.02 -2.82
CA VAL A 36 -24.45 26.15 -2.01
C VAL A 36 -23.81 27.46 -2.47
N LEU A 37 -22.48 27.49 -2.58
CA LEU A 37 -21.73 28.70 -2.95
C LEU A 37 -21.62 28.90 -4.47
N ARG A 38 -22.04 27.90 -5.27
CA ARG A 38 -21.91 27.87 -6.74
C ARG A 38 -20.46 28.06 -7.22
N THR A 39 -19.49 27.70 -6.39
CA THR A 39 -18.05 27.76 -6.68
C THR A 39 -17.42 26.39 -6.47
N SER A 40 -16.52 25.95 -7.36
CA SER A 40 -15.79 24.69 -7.20
C SER A 40 -14.45 24.91 -6.50
N LEU A 41 -14.08 23.96 -5.64
CA LEU A 41 -12.73 23.84 -5.12
C LEU A 41 -11.87 23.12 -6.17
N LEU A 42 -11.24 23.88 -7.06
CA LEU A 42 -10.34 23.35 -8.12
C LEU A 42 -9.22 22.44 -7.59
N ALA A 43 -8.86 22.61 -6.31
CA ALA A 43 -7.86 21.83 -5.59
C ALA A 43 -8.36 20.48 -5.03
N ALA A 44 -9.68 20.30 -4.87
CA ALA A 44 -10.25 19.17 -4.15
C ALA A 44 -10.01 17.84 -4.89
N ASP A 45 -10.17 17.83 -6.21
CA ASP A 45 -9.90 16.66 -7.05
C ASP A 45 -8.45 16.18 -6.92
N GLU A 46 -7.49 17.11 -6.94
CA GLU A 46 -6.06 16.80 -6.87
C GLU A 46 -5.65 16.28 -5.49
N ILE A 47 -6.05 16.99 -4.43
CA ILE A 47 -5.78 16.58 -3.05
C ILE A 47 -6.46 15.24 -2.76
N GLY A 48 -7.69 15.06 -3.25
CA GLY A 48 -8.43 13.81 -3.15
C GLY A 48 -7.69 12.65 -3.80
N ALA A 49 -7.16 12.84 -5.02
CA ALA A 49 -6.36 11.83 -5.71
C ALA A 49 -5.11 11.45 -4.89
N TYR A 50 -4.39 12.42 -4.32
CA TYR A 50 -3.22 12.14 -3.49
C TYR A 50 -3.56 11.42 -2.18
N MET A 51 -4.69 11.78 -1.55
CA MET A 51 -5.21 11.06 -0.40
C MET A 51 -5.54 9.62 -0.74
N VAL A 52 -6.19 9.34 -1.87
CA VAL A 52 -6.50 7.98 -2.34
C VAL A 52 -5.23 7.15 -2.56
N VAL A 53 -4.19 7.75 -3.16
CA VAL A 53 -2.88 7.09 -3.29
C VAL A 53 -2.33 6.73 -1.91
N GLY A 54 -2.35 7.68 -0.96
CA GLY A 54 -1.90 7.44 0.41
C GLY A 54 -2.68 6.32 1.11
N ILE A 55 -4.01 6.35 1.04
CA ILE A 55 -4.90 5.32 1.60
C ILE A 55 -4.54 3.95 1.04
N THR A 56 -4.37 3.86 -0.28
CA THR A 56 -4.10 2.60 -0.97
C THR A 56 -2.77 1.99 -0.54
N PHE A 57 -1.69 2.77 -0.60
CA PHE A 57 -0.34 2.25 -0.35
C PHE A 57 0.00 2.11 1.13
N LEU A 58 -0.45 3.03 1.99
CA LEU A 58 -0.24 2.91 3.44
C LEU A 58 -1.11 1.82 4.05
N GLY A 59 -2.34 1.64 3.57
CA GLY A 59 -3.24 0.57 4.01
C GLY A 59 -2.84 -0.83 3.52
N LEU A 60 -2.05 -0.93 2.45
CA LEU A 60 -1.69 -2.20 1.82
C LEU A 60 -0.94 -3.14 2.79
N ALA A 61 -0.06 -2.61 3.64
CA ALA A 61 0.67 -3.44 4.60
C ALA A 61 -0.26 -4.05 5.66
N HIS A 62 -1.25 -3.29 6.13
CA HIS A 62 -2.25 -3.78 7.07
C HIS A 62 -3.12 -4.89 6.45
N THR A 63 -3.62 -4.68 5.23
CA THR A 63 -4.42 -5.69 4.52
C THR A 63 -3.67 -7.02 4.30
N TRP A 64 -2.35 -6.95 4.15
CA TRP A 64 -1.50 -8.14 4.07
C TRP A 64 -1.46 -8.91 5.38
N VAL A 65 -1.29 -8.21 6.50
CA VAL A 65 -1.26 -8.81 7.84
C VAL A 65 -2.60 -9.46 8.18
N GLU A 66 -3.71 -8.82 7.84
CA GLU A 66 -5.06 -9.38 8.01
C GLU A 66 -5.37 -10.54 7.06
N LYS A 67 -4.50 -10.80 6.07
CA LYS A 67 -4.70 -11.80 5.01
C LYS A 67 -6.01 -11.58 4.25
N SER A 68 -6.46 -10.33 4.18
CA SER A 68 -7.71 -9.98 3.50
C SER A 68 -7.56 -9.91 1.97
N HIS A 69 -6.41 -10.31 1.43
CA HIS A 69 -6.18 -10.47 0.00
C HIS A 69 -6.90 -11.70 -0.55
N ILE A 70 -7.39 -11.61 -1.78
CA ILE A 70 -8.08 -12.69 -2.47
C ILE A 70 -7.12 -13.88 -2.62
N ARG A 71 -7.44 -14.98 -1.94
CA ARG A 71 -6.70 -16.25 -2.02
C ARG A 71 -7.59 -17.32 -2.58
N ILE A 72 -7.13 -18.02 -3.61
CA ILE A 72 -7.84 -19.15 -4.19
C ILE A 72 -7.66 -20.37 -3.26
N GLU A 73 -8.52 -20.48 -2.25
CA GLU A 73 -8.44 -21.57 -1.28
C GLU A 73 -8.81 -22.94 -1.86
N PHE A 74 -9.65 -22.97 -2.90
CA PHE A 74 -10.13 -24.21 -3.51
C PHE A 74 -8.98 -25.12 -4.01
N VAL A 75 -8.00 -24.52 -4.70
CA VAL A 75 -6.82 -25.23 -5.20
C VAL A 75 -5.92 -25.69 -4.05
N ILE A 76 -5.74 -24.81 -3.05
CA ILE A 76 -4.89 -25.06 -1.87
C ILE A 76 -5.41 -26.21 -1.00
N ARG A 77 -6.74 -26.40 -0.93
CA ARG A 77 -7.37 -27.47 -0.16
C ARG A 77 -7.23 -28.85 -0.82
N ARG A 78 -7.12 -28.92 -2.15
CA ARG A 78 -7.00 -30.19 -2.91
C ARG A 78 -5.59 -30.77 -2.98
N VAL A 79 -4.56 -30.00 -2.62
CA VAL A 79 -3.15 -30.45 -2.68
C VAL A 79 -2.63 -31.00 -1.35
N THR A 80 -1.61 -31.86 -1.41
CA THR A 80 -0.94 -32.42 -0.23
C THR A 80 -0.26 -31.34 0.64
N ALA A 81 -0.04 -31.63 1.92
CA ALA A 81 0.54 -30.67 2.87
C ALA A 81 1.91 -30.11 2.41
N ARG A 82 2.75 -30.94 1.77
CA ARG A 82 4.05 -30.52 1.21
C ARG A 82 3.88 -29.60 -0.01
N ALA A 83 3.00 -29.96 -0.94
CA ALA A 83 2.72 -29.12 -2.11
C ALA A 83 2.12 -27.77 -1.71
N ARG A 84 1.23 -27.75 -0.70
CA ARG A 84 0.68 -26.51 -0.12
C ARG A 84 1.76 -25.58 0.41
N GLN A 85 2.75 -26.11 1.11
CA GLN A 85 3.86 -25.31 1.64
C GLN A 85 4.72 -24.73 0.54
N TRP A 86 5.08 -25.52 -0.48
CA TRP A 86 5.85 -25.03 -1.63
C TRP A 86 5.10 -23.96 -2.41
N LEU A 87 3.81 -24.16 -2.69
CA LEU A 87 2.97 -23.15 -3.34
C LEU A 87 2.97 -21.85 -2.55
N ARG A 88 2.82 -21.91 -1.21
CA ARG A 88 2.87 -20.71 -0.37
C ARG A 88 4.23 -19.99 -0.46
N ILE A 89 5.34 -20.72 -0.46
CA ILE A 89 6.68 -20.13 -0.60
C ILE A 89 6.82 -19.45 -1.97
N ILE A 90 6.40 -20.11 -3.05
CA ILE A 90 6.45 -19.56 -4.41
C ILE A 90 5.60 -18.29 -4.51
N THR A 91 4.37 -18.31 -3.99
CA THR A 91 3.49 -17.13 -3.98
C THR A 91 4.11 -15.98 -3.19
N LEU A 92 4.67 -16.24 -2.02
CA LEU A 92 5.33 -15.20 -1.21
C LEU A 92 6.59 -14.65 -1.90
N PHE A 93 7.34 -15.51 -2.59
CA PHE A 93 8.51 -15.08 -3.35
C PHE A 93 8.11 -14.21 -4.55
N MET A 94 7.09 -14.61 -5.30
CA MET A 94 6.54 -13.79 -6.40
C MET A 94 6.01 -12.44 -5.89
N ALA A 95 5.29 -12.44 -4.77
CA ALA A 95 4.80 -11.21 -4.15
C ALA A 95 5.95 -10.30 -3.71
N ALA A 96 7.02 -10.85 -3.13
CA ALA A 96 8.22 -10.10 -2.78
C ALA A 96 8.92 -9.52 -4.01
N ALA A 97 9.01 -10.27 -5.11
CA ALA A 97 9.60 -9.79 -6.36
C ALA A 97 8.79 -8.63 -6.96
N ILE A 98 7.45 -8.74 -7.01
CA ILE A 98 6.55 -7.70 -7.54
C ILE A 98 6.62 -6.43 -6.66
N THR A 99 6.63 -6.59 -5.35
CA THR A 99 6.74 -5.42 -4.45
C THR A 99 8.12 -4.77 -4.53
N MET A 100 9.18 -5.55 -4.79
CA MET A 100 10.51 -5.01 -5.05
C MET A 100 10.59 -4.20 -6.34
N THR A 101 9.96 -4.66 -7.43
CA THR A 101 9.91 -3.87 -8.68
C THR A 101 9.11 -2.58 -8.49
N LEU A 102 8.05 -2.61 -7.69
CA LEU A 102 7.30 -1.42 -7.27
C LEU A 102 8.17 -0.40 -6.51
N ILE A 103 9.01 -0.85 -5.58
CA ILE A 103 9.94 0.03 -4.85
C ILE A 103 10.94 0.66 -5.82
N TRP A 104 11.51 -0.15 -6.73
CA TRP A 104 12.49 0.34 -7.70
C TRP A 104 11.87 1.36 -8.67
N ALA A 105 10.71 1.04 -9.24
CA ALA A 105 9.97 1.95 -10.11
C ALA A 105 9.57 3.24 -9.37
N GLY A 106 9.12 3.14 -8.11
CA GLY A 106 8.78 4.29 -7.28
C GLY A 106 9.99 5.21 -7.04
N TYR A 107 11.16 4.63 -6.76
CA TYR A 107 12.40 5.39 -6.64
C TYR A 107 12.78 6.09 -7.94
N GLU A 108 12.70 5.39 -9.07
CA GLU A 108 12.98 5.97 -10.38
C GLU A 108 12.05 7.15 -10.67
N PHE A 109 10.75 6.98 -10.39
CA PHE A 109 9.73 8.01 -10.59
C PHE A 109 10.01 9.27 -9.75
N VAL A 110 10.25 9.10 -8.44
CA VAL A 110 10.59 10.22 -7.55
C VAL A 110 11.87 10.91 -7.99
N SER A 111 12.91 10.14 -8.36
CA SER A 111 14.19 10.69 -8.78
C SER A 111 14.09 11.47 -10.09
N TYR A 112 13.27 11.00 -11.02
CA TYR A 112 12.99 11.67 -12.27
C TYR A 112 12.23 12.96 -12.01
N SER A 113 11.11 12.89 -11.27
CA SER A 113 10.30 14.05 -10.91
C SER A 113 11.09 15.13 -10.18
N HIS A 114 12.01 14.75 -9.29
CA HIS A 114 12.89 15.69 -8.61
C HIS A 114 13.86 16.39 -9.59
N LYS A 115 14.49 15.65 -10.51
CA LYS A 115 15.44 16.20 -11.49
C LYS A 115 14.80 17.21 -12.44
N ILE A 116 13.57 16.95 -12.89
CA ILE A 116 12.87 17.83 -13.83
C ILE A 116 12.01 18.89 -13.12
N GLY A 117 12.01 18.93 -11.78
CA GLY A 117 11.17 19.85 -11.00
C GLY A 117 9.68 19.66 -11.29
N LYS A 118 9.25 18.41 -11.48
CA LYS A 118 7.90 18.07 -11.94
C LYS A 118 6.86 18.56 -10.94
N LYS A 119 6.00 19.48 -11.38
CA LYS A 119 4.84 19.94 -10.62
C LYS A 119 3.56 19.39 -11.25
N SER A 120 2.49 19.32 -10.48
CA SER A 120 1.18 19.00 -11.03
C SER A 120 0.75 20.05 -12.07
N ALA A 121 -0.04 19.63 -13.05
CA ALA A 121 -0.57 20.51 -14.10
C ALA A 121 -1.81 21.30 -13.64
N THR A 122 -2.02 21.40 -12.33
CA THR A 122 -3.21 21.97 -11.69
C THR A 122 -2.84 23.28 -10.98
N VAL A 123 -3.85 24.05 -10.57
CA VAL A 123 -3.73 25.38 -9.96
C VAL A 123 -2.77 25.45 -8.75
N LEU A 124 -2.62 24.34 -8.01
CA LEU A 124 -1.76 24.30 -6.82
C LEU A 124 -0.28 24.05 -7.14
N GLU A 125 0.06 23.63 -8.35
CA GLU A 125 1.42 23.28 -8.79
C GLU A 125 2.21 22.47 -7.74
N ILE A 126 1.58 21.46 -7.12
CA ILE A 126 2.23 20.70 -6.04
C ILE A 126 3.41 19.93 -6.64
N PRO A 127 4.61 19.97 -6.02
CA PRO A 127 5.71 19.13 -6.42
C PRO A 127 5.32 17.65 -6.30
N LEU A 128 5.28 16.93 -7.43
CA LEU A 128 4.79 15.55 -7.49
C LEU A 128 5.67 14.55 -6.73
N GLN A 129 6.88 14.97 -6.38
CA GLN A 129 7.78 14.20 -5.52
C GLN A 129 7.13 13.77 -4.19
N TYR A 130 6.26 14.60 -3.59
CA TYR A 130 5.68 14.25 -2.28
C TYR A 130 4.64 13.12 -2.39
N PRO A 131 3.62 13.19 -3.26
CA PRO A 131 2.72 12.04 -3.49
C PRO A 131 3.44 10.78 -3.95
N GLU A 132 4.46 10.92 -4.82
CA GLU A 132 5.22 9.78 -5.35
C GLU A 132 6.06 9.08 -4.27
N MET A 133 6.59 9.82 -3.29
CA MET A 133 7.29 9.22 -2.15
C MET A 133 6.38 8.32 -1.31
N VAL A 134 5.09 8.66 -1.17
CA VAL A 134 4.13 7.84 -0.40
C VAL A 134 3.97 6.45 -1.01
N ILE A 135 4.00 6.35 -2.35
CA ILE A 135 3.97 5.08 -3.08
C ILE A 135 5.18 4.22 -2.70
N GLY A 136 6.39 4.80 -2.74
CA GLY A 136 7.62 4.11 -2.39
C GLY A 136 7.64 3.64 -0.93
N VAL A 137 7.20 4.50 -0.01
CA VAL A 137 7.13 4.17 1.43
C VAL A 137 6.12 3.04 1.67
N GLY A 138 4.92 3.13 1.12
CA GLY A 138 3.91 2.07 1.30
C GLY A 138 4.33 0.73 0.69
N ALA A 139 4.95 0.75 -0.50
CA ALA A 139 5.52 -0.44 -1.12
C ALA A 139 6.62 -1.08 -0.26
N LEU A 140 7.49 -0.26 0.35
CA LEU A 140 8.52 -0.73 1.27
C LEU A 140 7.95 -1.38 2.52
N LEU A 141 6.92 -0.78 3.14
CA LEU A 141 6.25 -1.35 4.31
C LEU A 141 5.68 -2.74 4.02
N VAL A 142 4.99 -2.89 2.88
CA VAL A 142 4.43 -4.17 2.44
C VAL A 142 5.53 -5.20 2.18
N PHE A 143 6.59 -4.80 1.48
CA PHE A 143 7.72 -5.68 1.19
C PHE A 143 8.33 -6.25 2.48
N ILE A 144 8.51 -5.41 3.51
CA ILE A 144 9.00 -5.86 4.82
C ILE A 144 8.07 -6.91 5.43
N VAL A 145 6.74 -6.71 5.38
CA VAL A 145 5.75 -7.67 5.89
C VAL A 145 5.81 -8.98 5.11
N ILE A 146 5.88 -8.94 3.78
CA ILE A 146 5.95 -10.13 2.91
C ILE A 146 7.23 -10.92 3.19
N VAL A 147 8.39 -10.26 3.26
CA VAL A 147 9.67 -10.91 3.55
C VAL A 147 9.64 -11.54 4.94
N ALA A 148 9.03 -10.87 5.91
CA ALA A 148 8.86 -11.44 7.24
C ALA A 148 7.98 -12.70 7.22
N GLU A 149 6.89 -12.71 6.46
CA GLU A 149 6.04 -13.89 6.28
C GLU A 149 6.78 -15.02 5.54
N LEU A 150 7.59 -14.70 4.52
CA LEU A 150 8.41 -15.66 3.79
C LEU A 150 9.42 -16.34 4.72
N VAL A 151 10.16 -15.57 5.51
CA VAL A 151 11.15 -16.10 6.48
C VAL A 151 10.49 -17.00 7.51
N THR A 152 9.33 -16.61 8.05
CA THR A 152 8.59 -17.46 9.02
C THR A 152 8.08 -18.75 8.38
N THR A 153 7.61 -18.69 7.12
CA THR A 153 7.14 -19.86 6.38
C THR A 153 8.27 -20.83 6.08
N VAL A 154 9.43 -20.34 5.63
CA VAL A 154 10.62 -21.17 5.37
C VAL A 154 11.16 -21.83 6.65
N LYS A 155 11.17 -21.08 7.77
CA LYS A 155 11.57 -21.65 9.08
C LYS A 155 10.63 -22.77 9.54
N ALA A 156 9.33 -22.61 9.32
CA ALA A 156 8.34 -23.64 9.65
C ALA A 156 8.53 -24.92 8.82
N THR A 157 8.94 -24.81 7.55
CA THR A 157 9.26 -25.96 6.71
C THR A 157 10.50 -26.73 7.19
N LYS A 158 11.51 -26.02 7.72
CA LYS A 158 12.73 -26.65 8.26
C LYS A 158 12.52 -27.33 9.62
N ASN A 159 11.49 -26.96 10.39
CA ASN A 159 11.25 -27.50 11.73
C ASN A 159 9.77 -27.89 11.92
N PRO A 160 9.32 -29.03 11.35
CA PRO A 160 7.91 -29.41 11.29
C PRO A 160 7.31 -29.88 12.63
N LYS A 161 8.03 -29.73 13.75
CA LYS A 161 7.57 -30.11 15.10
C LYS A 161 7.55 -28.89 16.03
N ARG A 162 6.43 -28.17 16.00
CA ARG A 162 5.83 -27.53 17.16
C ARG A 162 4.33 -27.52 16.98
#